data_AF-A0A368TK12-F1
#
_entry.id   AF-A0A368TK12-F1
#
_cell.length_a   1.000
_cell.length_b   1.000
_cell.length_c   1.000
_cell.angle_alpha   90.00
_cell.angle_beta   90.00
_cell.angle_gamma   90.00
#
_symmetry.space_group_name_H-M   'P 1'
#
loop_
_entity.id
_entity.type
_entity.pdbx_description
1 polymer ?
#
loop_
_entity_poly.entity_id
_entity_poly.type
_entity_poly.pdbx_seq_one_letter_code
_entity_poly.pdbx_strand_id
1 'polypeptide(L)' 'MRSGLIAAFLYSRAIKIPLLPLMVYYFGALFVVVLLPYIVIASIVEGEIIELIERRKRQDRVKYS' A
#
# COMPACT_ATOMS: atom_id res chain seq x y z
N MET A 1 4.69 18.47 1.43
CA MET A 1 3.88 17.33 1.93
C MET A 1 4.49 16.06 1.35
N ARG A 2 4.83 15.06 2.17
CA ARG A 2 5.54 13.85 1.72
C ARG A 2 4.53 12.88 1.11
N SER A 3 4.37 12.91 -0.21
CA SER A 3 3.28 12.24 -0.92
C SER A 3 3.29 10.71 -0.75
N GLY A 4 4.46 10.10 -0.50
CA GLY A 4 4.58 8.68 -0.14
C GLY A 4 3.78 8.28 1.11
N LEU A 5 3.72 9.14 2.13
CA LEU A 5 2.92 8.90 3.34
C LEU A 5 1.42 9.04 3.06
N ILE A 6 1.02 9.95 2.16
CA ILE A 6 -0.38 10.15 1.77
C ILE A 6 -0.87 8.96 0.92
N ALA A 7 -0.02 8.43 0.04
CA ALA A 7 -0.33 7.26 -0.76
C ALA A 7 -0.49 6.00 0.12
N ALA A 8 0.45 5.77 1.04
CA ALA A 8 0.34 4.68 2.02
C ALA A 8 -0.92 4.83 2.89
N PHE A 9 -1.28 6.06 3.29
CA PHE A 9 -2.48 6.35 4.10
C PHE A 9 -3.79 6.17 3.31
N LEU A 10 -3.83 6.55 2.04
CA LEU A 10 -4.99 6.35 1.17
C LEU A 10 -5.22 4.88 0.82
N TYR A 11 -4.14 4.11 0.63
CA TYR A 11 -4.23 2.68 0.31
C TYR A 11 -4.57 1.84 1.54
N SER A 12 -3.99 2.15 2.70
CA SER A 12 -4.38 1.53 3.98
C SER A 12 -5.84 1.81 4.36
N ARG A 13 -6.39 2.97 3.97
CA ARG A 13 -7.84 3.25 4.07
C ARG A 13 -8.71 2.38 3.14
N ALA A 14 -8.16 1.85 2.05
CA ALA A 14 -8.87 0.94 1.15
C ALA A 14 -8.96 -0.50 1.69
N ILE A 15 -8.22 -0.84 2.75
CA ILE A 15 -8.34 -2.11 3.47
C ILE A 15 -9.66 -2.08 4.26
N LYS A 16 -10.73 -2.44 3.56
CA LYS A 16 -12.08 -2.56 4.08
C LYS A 16 -12.11 -3.64 5.17
N ILE A 17 -12.09 -3.22 6.44
CA ILE A 17 -12.40 -4.03 7.63
C ILE A 17 -13.61 -4.98 7.42
N PRO A 18 -14.71 -4.61 6.73
CA PRO A 18 -15.81 -5.54 6.46
C PRO A 18 -15.48 -6.72 5.53
N LEU A 19 -14.35 -6.72 4.82
CA LEU A 19 -13.94 -7.84 3.95
C LEU A 19 -13.25 -8.98 4.72
N LEU A 20 -12.74 -8.70 5.92
CA LEU A 20 -12.09 -9.70 6.77
C LEU A 20 -13.02 -10.87 7.15
N PRO A 21 -14.28 -10.64 7.61
CA PRO A 21 -15.20 -11.75 7.88
C PRO A 21 -15.50 -12.60 6.65
N LEU A 22 -15.59 -11.99 5.45
CA LEU A 22 -15.78 -12.72 4.19
C LEU A 22 -14.57 -13.61 3.86
N MET A 23 -13.35 -13.10 4.05
CA MET A 23 -12.12 -13.87 3.78
C MET A 23 -11.97 -15.05 4.74
N VAL A 24 -12.32 -14.89 6.02
CA VAL A 24 -12.33 -16.00 6.98
C VAL A 24 -13.38 -17.05 6.58
N TYR A 25 -14.57 -16.62 6.14
CA TYR A 25 -15.64 -17.53 5.73
C TYR A 25 -15.29 -18.32 4.46
N TYR A 26 -14.67 -17.70 3.46
CA TYR A 26 -14.33 -18.34 2.18
C TYR A 26 -13.03 -19.15 2.22
N PHE A 27 -11.99 -18.67 2.90
CA PHE A 27 -10.63 -19.24 2.83
C PHE A 27 -10.12 -19.81 4.15
N GLY A 28 -10.88 -19.64 5.24
CA GLY A 28 -10.51 -20.10 6.58
C GLY A 28 -9.57 -19.14 7.32
N ALA A 29 -9.52 -19.29 8.64
CA ALA A 29 -8.77 -18.40 9.52
C ALA A 29 -7.24 -18.45 9.28
N LEU A 30 -6.70 -19.61 8.89
CA LEU A 30 -5.26 -19.78 8.65
C LEU A 30 -4.78 -18.90 7.49
N PHE A 31 -5.57 -18.81 6.41
CA PHE A 31 -5.27 -17.95 5.27
C PHE A 31 -5.21 -16.48 5.69
N VAL A 32 -6.17 -16.03 6.50
CA VAL A 32 -6.24 -14.63 6.94
C VAL A 32 -5.07 -14.26 7.86
N VAL A 33 -4.64 -15.16 8.73
CA VAL A 33 -3.48 -14.94 9.62
C VAL A 33 -2.18 -14.79 8.82
N VAL A 34 -2.02 -15.51 7.72
CA VAL A 34 -0.85 -15.37 6.82
C VAL A 34 -0.98 -14.14 5.93
N LEU A 35 -2.20 -13.82 5.47
CA LEU A 35 -2.47 -12.71 4.58
C LEU A 35 -2.26 -11.35 5.26
N LEU A 36 -2.64 -11.21 6.54
CA LEU A 36 -2.49 -9.97 7.31
C LEU A 36 -1.06 -9.39 7.30
N PRO A 37 -0.01 -10.13 7.71
CA PRO A 37 1.36 -9.63 7.66
C PRO A 37 1.82 -9.39 6.21
N TYR A 38 1.33 -10.16 5.24
CA TYR A 38 1.63 -9.95 3.82
C TYR A 38 1.13 -8.58 3.33
N ILE A 39 -0.08 -8.18 3.75
CA ILE A 39 -0.66 -6.88 3.43
C ILE A 39 0.13 -5.75 4.10
N VAL A 40 0.59 -5.94 5.34
CA VAL A 40 1.44 -4.95 6.03
C VAL A 40 2.75 -4.73 5.27
N ILE A 41 3.42 -5.82 4.86
CA ILE A 41 4.67 -5.75 4.09
C ILE A 41 4.42 -5.09 2.73
N ALA A 42 3.35 -5.48 2.02
CA ALA A 42 3.00 -4.91 0.73
C ALA A 42 2.74 -3.39 0.80
N SER A 43 2.09 -2.92 1.86
CA SER A 43 1.85 -1.49 2.10
C SER A 43 3.15 -0.69 2.24
N ILE A 44 4.15 -1.25 2.94
CA ILE A 44 5.48 -0.63 3.09
C ILE A 44 6.17 -0.56 1.73
N VAL A 45 6.13 -1.64 0.95
CA VAL A 45 6.74 -1.73 -0.38
C VAL A 45 6.09 -0.74 -1.36
N GLU A 46 4.77 -0.62 -1.36
CA GLU A 46 4.06 0.37 -2.20
C GLU A 46 4.45 1.81 -1.85
N GLY A 47 4.61 2.13 -0.56
CA GLY A 47 5.06 3.45 -0.12
C GLY A 47 6.44 3.81 -0.67
N GLU A 48 7.39 2.89 -0.62
CA GLU A 48 8.74 3.06 -1.16
C GLU A 48 8.76 3.17 -2.68
N ILE A 49 7.98 2.33 -3.39
CA ILE A 49 7.87 2.38 -4.85
C ILE A 49 7.31 3.72 -5.31
N ILE A 50 6.28 4.24 -4.64
CA ILE A 50 5.68 5.53 -4.99
C ILE A 50 6.66 6.68 -4.71
N GLU A 51 7.42 6.64 -3.61
CA GLU A 51 8.46 7.63 -3.35
C GLU A 51 9.55 7.61 -4.43
N LEU A 52 9.94 6.42 -4.91
CA LEU A 52 10.90 6.26 -6.01
C LEU A 52 10.37 6.86 -7.33
N ILE A 53 9.12 6.56 -7.69
CA ILE A 53 8.48 7.07 -8.92
C ILE A 53 8.34 8.59 -8.85
N GLU A 54 7.96 9.14 -7.71
CA GLU A 54 7.80 10.59 -7.52
C GLU A 54 9.15 11.32 -7.60
N ARG A 55 10.21 10.76 -6.99
CA ARG A 55 11.58 11.29 -7.12
C ARG A 55 12.04 11.31 -8.58
N ARG A 56 11.73 10.26 -9.34
CA ARG A 56 12.02 10.16 -10.78
C ARG A 56 11.31 11.28 -11.56
N LYS A 57 9.99 11.40 -11.39
CA LYS A 57 9.18 12.46 -12.04
C LYS A 57 9.64 13.88 -11.69
N ARG A 58 10.08 14.10 -10.45
CA ARG A 58 10.57 15.41 -10.02
C ARG A 58 11.92 15.75 -10.66
N GLN A 59 12.83 14.79 -10.79
CA GLN A 59 14.09 15.00 -11.53
C GLN A 59 13.84 15.30 -13.02
N ASP A 60 12.90 14.59 -13.65
CA ASP A 60 12.57 14.84 -15.05
C ASP A 60 12.00 16.25 -15.26
N ARG A 61 11.12 16.73 -14.37
CA ARG A 61 10.59 18.10 -14.40
C ARG A 61 11.65 19.20 -14.27
N VAL A 62 12.69 18.97 -13.47
CA VAL A 62 13.77 19.95 -13.26
C VAL A 62 14.74 19.97 -14.45
N LYS A 63 14.86 18.87 -15.19
CA LYS A 63 15.77 18.77 -16.35
C LYS A 63 15.23 19.45 -17.62
N TYR A 64 13.95 19.84 -17.65
CA TYR A 64 13.29 20.50 -18.79
C TYR A 64 12.82 21.93 -18.48
N SER A 65 13.28 22.55 -17.39
CA SER A 65 13.04 23.97 -17.05
C SER A 65 14.34 24.75 -17.11
#